data_AF-A0A7W1BYS6-F1
#
_entry.id   AF-A0A7W1BYS6-F1
#
_cell.length_a   1.000
_cell.length_b   1.000
_cell.length_c   1.000
_cell.angle_alpha   90.00
_cell.angle_beta   90.00
_cell.angle_gamma   90.00
#
_symmetry.space_group_name_H-M   'P 1'
#
loop_
_entity.id
_entity.type
_entity.pdbx_description
1 polymer ?
#
loop_
_entity_poly.entity_id
_entity_poly.type
_entity_poly.pdbx_seq_one_letter_code
_entity_poly.pdbx_strand_id
1 'polypeptide(L)'
;MGRKHLTPAEKQKIRRSYAQGTAIPSILNTYNISRYTLYHVVTKLRGPKPRKPNEERRNAIATLNYRGYSDLKIADKLGIDPATVCRHRNKMGLPVIPANERRS
;
A
#
# COMPACT_ATOMS: atom_id res chain seq x y z
N MET A 1 20.26 -20.89 -12.62
CA MET A 1 20.28 -20.97 -11.15
C MET A 1 18.84 -21.07 -10.66
N GLY A 2 18.38 -22.27 -10.27
CA GLY A 2 17.01 -22.48 -9.76
C GLY A 2 16.77 -21.74 -8.45
N ARG A 3 15.53 -21.31 -8.19
CA ARG A 3 15.17 -20.69 -6.90
C ARG A 3 15.35 -21.70 -5.77
N LYS A 4 16.30 -21.46 -4.87
CA LYS A 4 16.46 -22.26 -3.65
C LYS A 4 15.16 -22.16 -2.83
N HIS A 5 14.51 -23.30 -2.60
CA HIS A 5 13.36 -23.37 -1.70
C HIS A 5 13.85 -23.36 -0.24
N LEU A 6 13.66 -22.23 0.42
CA LEU A 6 13.95 -22.11 1.85
C LEU A 6 12.83 -22.74 2.67
N THR A 7 13.20 -23.64 3.58
CA THR A 7 12.29 -24.21 4.58
C THR A 7 11.83 -23.13 5.58
N PRO A 8 10.69 -23.34 6.27
CA PRO A 8 10.24 -22.43 7.32
C PRO A 8 11.29 -22.20 8.43
N ALA A 9 12.01 -23.26 8.82
CA ALA A 9 13.05 -23.19 9.83
C ALA A 9 14.25 -22.34 9.39
N GLU A 10 14.73 -22.49 8.15
CA GLU A 10 15.79 -21.65 7.61
C GLU A 10 15.38 -20.18 7.54
N LYS A 11 14.14 -19.90 7.11
CA LYS A 11 13.59 -18.53 7.10
C LYS A 11 13.63 -17.91 8.50
N GLN A 12 13.33 -18.69 9.54
CA GLN A 12 13.39 -18.20 10.92
C GLN A 12 14.82 -17.93 11.39
N LYS A 13 15.78 -18.79 11.05
CA LYS A 13 17.20 -18.55 11.34
C LYS A 13 17.73 -17.29 10.64
N ILE A 14 17.45 -17.13 9.35
CA ILE A 14 17.80 -15.92 8.57
C ILE A 14 17.22 -14.66 9.21
N ARG A 15 15.94 -14.71 9.64
CA ARG A 15 15.27 -13.59 10.34
C ARG A 15 15.97 -13.21 11.65
N ARG A 16 16.37 -14.20 12.45
CA ARG A 16 17.10 -13.97 13.71
C ARG A 16 18.47 -13.34 13.47
N SER A 17 19.26 -13.87 12.54
CA SER A 17 20.57 -13.30 12.20
C SER A 17 20.45 -11.86 11.70
N TYR A 18 19.45 -11.58 10.85
CA TYR A 18 19.21 -10.21 10.38
C TYR A 18 18.80 -9.27 11.52
N ALA A 19 17.93 -9.71 12.44
CA ALA A 19 17.51 -8.91 13.60
C ALA A 19 18.65 -8.66 14.60
N GLN A 20 19.61 -9.59 14.71
CA GLN A 20 20.82 -9.46 15.53
C GLN A 20 21.89 -8.56 14.89
N GLY A 21 21.63 -7.98 13.71
CA GLY A 21 22.60 -7.10 13.03
C GLY A 21 23.76 -7.85 12.38
N THR A 22 23.65 -9.17 12.15
CA THR A 22 24.67 -9.91 11.40
C THR A 22 24.87 -9.30 10.02
N ALA A 23 26.13 -9.16 9.59
CA ALA A 23 26.46 -8.57 8.31
C ALA A 23 25.77 -9.30 7.15
N ILE A 24 25.16 -8.53 6.24
CA ILE A 24 24.42 -9.06 5.09
C ILE A 24 25.26 -10.06 4.29
N PRO A 25 26.53 -9.79 3.90
CA PRO A 25 27.33 -10.75 3.14
C PRO A 25 27.47 -12.12 3.82
N SER A 26 27.63 -12.13 5.15
CA SER A 26 27.71 -13.37 5.92
C SER A 26 26.41 -14.18 5.81
N ILE A 27 25.24 -13.53 5.94
CA ILE A 27 23.95 -14.21 5.80
C ILE A 27 23.76 -14.77 4.38
N LEU A 28 24.15 -14.02 3.35
CA LEU A 28 24.03 -14.48 1.96
C LEU A 28 24.87 -15.73 1.69
N ASN A 29 26.12 -15.71 2.17
CA ASN A 29 27.07 -16.80 1.98
C ASN A 29 26.68 -18.03 2.79
N THR A 30 26.36 -17.87 4.09
CA THR A 30 25.98 -18.98 4.98
C THR A 30 24.76 -19.75 4.47
N TYR A 31 23.76 -19.04 3.93
CA TYR A 31 22.54 -19.67 3.46
C TYR A 31 22.53 -19.92 1.95
N ASN A 32 23.56 -19.53 1.22
CA ASN A 32 23.64 -19.54 -0.24
C ASN A 32 22.38 -18.97 -0.89
N ILE A 33 22.06 -17.71 -0.53
CA ILE A 33 20.87 -17.01 -1.01
C ILE A 33 21.24 -15.68 -1.67
N SER A 34 20.39 -15.26 -2.61
CA SER A 34 20.50 -13.93 -3.20
C SER A 34 20.09 -12.84 -2.21
N ARG A 35 20.58 -11.61 -2.44
CA ARG A 35 20.15 -10.43 -1.69
C ARG A 35 18.65 -10.20 -1.79
N TYR A 36 18.05 -10.49 -2.95
CA TYR A 36 16.60 -10.42 -3.16
C TYR A 36 15.85 -11.39 -2.24
N THR A 37 16.33 -12.64 -2.14
CA THR A 37 15.74 -13.65 -1.26
C THR A 37 15.83 -13.23 0.21
N LEU A 38 16.98 -12.69 0.64
CA LEU A 38 17.14 -12.13 1.98
C LEU A 38 16.10 -11.05 2.25
N TYR A 39 15.98 -10.05 1.37
CA TYR A 39 14.96 -9.01 1.49
C TYR A 39 13.57 -9.59 1.59
N HIS A 40 13.19 -10.55 0.75
CA HIS A 40 11.86 -11.15 0.79
C HIS A 40 11.56 -11.92 2.10
N VAL A 41 12.58 -12.52 2.72
CA VAL A 41 12.44 -13.24 4.00
C VAL A 41 12.28 -12.26 5.17
N VAL A 42 13.00 -11.13 5.14
CA VAL A 42 13.02 -10.13 6.22
C VAL A 42 12.01 -9.00 6.05
N THR A 43 11.47 -8.75 4.84
CA THR A 43 10.42 -7.74 4.63
C THR A 43 9.14 -8.07 5.40
N LYS A 44 8.85 -9.35 5.64
CA LYS A 44 7.78 -9.75 6.56
C LYS A 44 8.03 -9.34 8.02
N LEU A 45 9.28 -9.09 8.44
CA LEU A 45 9.60 -8.51 9.76
C LEU A 45 9.44 -6.99 9.79
N ARG A 46 9.59 -6.31 8.65
CA ARG A 46 9.45 -4.83 8.55
C ARG A 46 7.99 -4.37 8.56
N GLY A 47 7.04 -5.31 8.69
CA GLY A 47 5.60 -5.04 8.57
C GLY A 47 5.18 -4.72 7.13
N PRO A 48 3.86 -4.66 6.85
CA PRO A 48 3.39 -4.09 5.60
C PRO A 48 3.93 -2.66 5.45
N LYS A 49 4.32 -2.27 4.24
CA LYS A 49 4.64 -0.86 3.96
C LYS A 49 3.47 -0.01 4.49
N PRO A 50 3.72 1.04 5.28
CA PRO A 50 2.65 1.89 5.78
C PRO A 50 1.88 2.44 4.57
N ARG A 51 0.61 2.05 4.43
CA ARG A 51 -0.28 2.72 3.49
C ARG A 51 -0.53 4.11 4.09
N LYS A 52 -0.21 5.18 3.35
CA LYS A 52 -0.44 6.55 3.83
C LYS A 52 -1.88 6.66 4.36
N PRO A 53 -2.10 7.15 5.60
CA PRO A 53 -3.44 7.28 6.16
C PRO A 53 -4.25 8.24 5.30
N ASN A 54 -5.28 7.71 4.64
CA ASN A 54 -6.17 8.44 3.74
C ASN A 54 -7.46 8.80 4.49
N GLU A 55 -7.36 9.20 5.76
CA GLU A 55 -8.54 9.40 6.61
C GLU A 55 -9.11 10.80 6.44
N GLU A 56 -8.26 11.83 6.56
CA GLU A 56 -8.63 13.22 6.26
C GLU A 56 -9.20 13.38 4.85
N ARG A 57 -8.56 12.74 3.86
CA ARG A 57 -9.04 12.76 2.47
C ARG A 57 -10.35 11.99 2.30
N ARG A 58 -10.53 10.84 2.96
CA ARG A 58 -11.82 10.13 2.97
C ARG A 58 -12.92 11.00 3.57
N ASN A 59 -12.63 11.67 4.69
CA ASN A 59 -13.56 12.57 5.35
C ASN A 59 -13.90 13.75 4.44
N ALA A 60 -12.92 14.38 3.79
CA ALA A 60 -13.15 15.48 2.85
C ALA A 60 -14.03 15.06 1.65
N ILE A 61 -13.77 13.88 1.07
CA ILE A 61 -14.60 13.32 -0.01
C ILE A 61 -16.03 13.06 0.49
N ALA A 62 -16.19 12.48 1.68
CA ALA A 62 -17.50 12.20 2.26
C ALA A 62 -18.28 13.50 2.54
N THR A 63 -17.65 14.50 3.16
CA THR A 63 -18.27 15.81 3.44
C THR A 63 -18.75 16.49 2.17
N LEU A 64 -17.94 16.49 1.10
CA LEU A 64 -18.34 17.11 -0.16
C LEU A 64 -19.42 16.31 -0.88
N ASN A 65 -19.39 14.97 -0.83
CA ASN A 65 -20.46 14.13 -1.38
C ASN A 65 -21.79 14.37 -0.64
N TYR A 66 -21.79 14.42 0.70
CA TYR A 66 -23.00 14.78 1.48
C TYR A 66 -23.54 16.18 1.16
N ARG A 67 -22.68 17.11 0.75
CA ARG A 67 -23.08 18.46 0.31
C ARG A 67 -23.63 18.48 -1.13
N GLY A 68 -23.75 17.33 -1.79
CA GLY A 68 -24.31 17.25 -3.15
C GLY A 68 -23.30 17.51 -4.28
N TYR A 69 -21.98 17.48 -4.00
CA TYR A 69 -20.98 17.64 -5.06
C TYR A 69 -20.76 16.32 -5.83
N SER A 70 -20.68 16.41 -7.16
CA SER A 70 -20.29 15.29 -8.02
C SER A 70 -18.80 14.95 -7.89
N ASP A 71 -18.42 13.72 -8.26
CA ASP A 71 -17.03 13.24 -8.14
C ASP A 71 -16.02 14.16 -8.87
N LEU A 72 -16.43 14.78 -10.00
CA LEU A 72 -15.62 15.76 -10.72
C LEU A 72 -15.39 17.05 -9.91
N LYS A 73 -16.44 17.62 -9.32
CA LYS A 73 -16.29 18.82 -8.48
C LYS A 73 -15.51 18.55 -7.21
N ILE A 74 -15.66 17.35 -6.64
CA ILE A 74 -14.88 16.91 -5.49
C ILE A 74 -13.39 16.81 -5.87
N ALA A 75 -13.10 16.23 -7.03
CA ALA A 75 -11.75 16.14 -7.57
C ALA A 75 -11.11 17.51 -7.75
N ASP A 76 -11.82 18.44 -8.39
CA ASP A 76 -11.35 19.82 -8.60
C ASP A 76 -11.09 20.55 -7.28
N LYS A 77 -12.01 20.43 -6.31
CA LYS A 77 -11.87 21.06 -4.98
C LYS A 77 -10.71 20.50 -4.16
N LEU A 78 -10.39 19.23 -4.32
CA LEU A 78 -9.34 18.55 -3.55
C LEU A 78 -8.02 18.43 -4.31
N GLY A 79 -7.97 18.86 -5.58
CA GLY A 79 -6.78 18.74 -6.44
C GLY A 79 -6.35 17.30 -6.68
N ILE A 80 -7.30 16.37 -6.80
CA ILE A 80 -7.02 14.94 -6.99
C ILE A 80 -7.75 14.40 -8.22
N ASP A 81 -7.29 13.25 -8.70
CA ASP A 81 -7.88 12.58 -9.85
C ASP A 81 -9.34 12.09 -9.57
N PRO A 82 -10.29 12.29 -10.51
CA PRO A 82 -11.68 11.84 -10.35
C PRO A 82 -11.83 10.33 -10.14
N ALA A 83 -10.98 9.49 -10.73
CA ALA A 83 -11.03 8.05 -10.50
C ALA A 83 -10.60 7.70 -9.07
N THR A 84 -9.72 8.50 -8.46
CA THR A 84 -9.39 8.40 -7.04
C THR A 84 -10.60 8.70 -6.17
N VAL A 85 -11.36 9.77 -6.45
CA VAL A 85 -12.61 10.10 -5.75
C VAL A 85 -13.63 8.97 -5.86
N CYS A 86 -13.88 8.46 -7.08
CA CYS A 86 -14.83 7.39 -7.33
C CYS A 86 -14.47 6.10 -6.54
N ARG A 87 -13.19 5.71 -6.52
CA ARG A 87 -12.71 4.56 -5.72
C ARG A 87 -12.97 4.76 -4.23
N HIS A 88 -12.73 5.96 -3.71
CA HIS A 88 -12.98 6.29 -2.31
C HIS A 88 -14.46 6.30 -1.98
N ARG A 89 -15.29 6.93 -2.81
CA ARG A 89 -16.75 6.97 -2.69
C ARG A 89 -17.34 5.55 -2.66
N ASN A 90 -16.98 4.70 -3.62
CA ASN A 90 -17.41 3.30 -3.69
C ASN A 90 -17.01 2.52 -2.44
N LYS A 91 -15.78 2.70 -1.96
CA LYS A 91 -15.28 2.04 -0.76
C LYS A 91 -16.00 2.49 0.52
N MET A 92 -16.57 3.69 0.53
CA MET A 92 -17.36 4.23 1.64
C MET A 92 -18.87 4.01 1.47
N GLY A 93 -19.32 3.39 0.37
CA GLY A 93 -20.75 3.16 0.10
C GLY A 93 -21.55 4.44 -0.18
N LEU A 94 -20.89 5.52 -0.58
CA LEU A 94 -21.54 6.82 -0.79
C LEU A 94 -22.25 6.88 -2.16
N PRO A 95 -23.41 7.57 -2.25
CA PRO A 95 -24.21 7.64 -3.47
C PRO A 95 -23.48 8.36 -4.60
N VAL A 96 -23.72 7.90 -5.83
CA VAL A 96 -23.25 8.59 -7.03
C VAL A 96 -24.10 9.83 -7.22
N ILE A 97 -23.46 11.00 -7.22
CA ILE A 97 -24.13 12.25 -7.58
C ILE A 97 -23.85 12.52 -9.06
N PRO A 98 -24.87 12.50 -9.92
CA PRO A 98 -24.68 12.76 -11.33
C PRO A 98 -24.13 14.17 -11.51
N ALA A 99 -23.12 14.31 -12.36
CA ALA A 99 -22.66 15.62 -12.81
C ALA A 99 -23.70 16.20 -13.78
N ASN A 100 -24.87 16.64 -13.28
CA ASN A 100 -25.91 17.27 -14.11
C ASN A 100 -25.56 18.72 -14.52
N GLU A 101 -24.28 19.10 -14.51
CA GLU A 101 -23.85 20.30 -15.20
C GLU A 101 -23.46 19.91 -16.62
N ARG A 102 -24.49 19.94 -17.49
CA ARG A 102 -24.27 20.11 -18.92
C ARG A 102 -23.34 21.31 -19.08
N ARG A 103 -22.19 21.06 -19.73
CA ARG A 103 -21.35 22.10 -20.34
C ARG A 103 -22.27 23.20 -20.90
N SER A 104 -22.28 24.36 -20.25
CA SER A 104 -22.90 25.59 -20.71
C SER A 104 -21.92 26.71 -20.41
#